data_AF-I0SM67-F1
#
_entry.id   AF-I0SM67-F1
#
_cell.length_a   1.000
_cell.length_b   1.000
_cell.length_c   1.000
_cell.angle_alpha   90.00
_cell.angle_beta   90.00
_cell.angle_gamma   90.00
#
_symmetry.space_group_name_H-M   'P 1'
#
loop_
_entity.id
_entity.type
_entity.pdbx_description
1 polymer ?
#
loop_
_entity_poly.entity_id
_entity_poly.type
_entity_poly.pdbx_seq_one_letter_code
_entity_poly.pdbx_strand_id
1 'polypeptide(L)'
;MSDKEKYIYVKGKKIYVPDEVYRAYKKELNHEAHLKRLDRKHNVFHFGDFNTSIVDIADDTVDVEKIIETKMLIEDLYRALDSLNDEERKLIEALYFDDKTLAEVAKQGDTNPMKISRLRNKILEKLRKFLDK
;
A
#
# COMPACT_ATOMS: atom_id res chain seq x y z
N MET A 1 -43.09 38.13 24.59
CA MET A 1 -42.22 37.30 23.73
C MET A 1 -42.90 35.96 23.59
N SER A 2 -43.37 35.60 22.40
CA SER A 2 -44.15 34.37 22.18
C SER A 2 -43.30 33.15 22.54
N ASP A 3 -43.67 32.49 23.63
CA ASP A 3 -43.04 31.26 24.09
C ASP A 3 -43.47 30.14 23.13
N LYS A 4 -42.75 30.02 22.00
CA LYS A 4 -43.00 28.96 21.03
C LYS A 4 -42.73 27.63 21.72
N GLU A 5 -43.79 26.88 21.98
CA GLU A 5 -43.73 25.58 22.64
C GLU A 5 -42.72 24.67 21.91
N LYS A 6 -41.67 24.27 22.63
CA LYS A 6 -40.61 23.40 22.09
C LYS A 6 -40.97 21.95 22.34
N TYR A 7 -40.51 21.06 21.47
CA TYR A 7 -40.82 19.63 21.56
C TYR A 7 -39.64 18.75 21.16
N ILE A 8 -39.65 17.52 21.65
CA ILE A 8 -38.73 16.44 21.29
C ILE A 8 -39.52 15.19 20.90
N TYR A 9 -38.85 14.24 20.25
CA TYR A 9 -39.42 12.93 19.95
C TYR A 9 -38.84 11.87 20.87
N VAL A 10 -39.69 11.13 21.56
CA VAL A 10 -39.29 9.98 22.39
C VAL A 10 -40.10 8.78 21.94
N LYS A 11 -39.41 7.73 21.48
CA LYS A 11 -40.04 6.52 20.91
C LYS A 11 -41.09 6.84 19.82
N GLY A 12 -40.78 7.82 18.97
CA GLY A 12 -41.66 8.27 17.88
C GLY A 12 -42.83 9.17 18.29
N LYS A 13 -43.01 9.48 19.58
CA LYS A 13 -44.07 10.38 20.06
C LYS A 13 -43.54 11.79 20.30
N LYS A 14 -44.31 12.80 19.89
CA LYS A 14 -44.00 14.22 20.10
C LYS A 14 -44.35 14.62 21.54
N ILE A 15 -43.37 15.14 22.28
CA ILE A 15 -43.53 15.58 23.68
C ILE A 15 -43.08 17.03 23.78
N TYR A 16 -43.94 17.89 24.33
CA TYR A 16 -43.62 19.29 24.60
C TYR A 16 -42.78 19.41 25.87
N VAL A 17 -41.71 20.21 25.81
CA VAL A 17 -40.72 20.32 26.88
C VAL A 17 -40.30 21.77 27.11
N PRO A 18 -39.90 22.14 28.34
CA PRO A 18 -39.29 23.44 28.62
C PRO A 18 -38.03 23.68 27.77
N ASP A 19 -37.69 24.96 27.58
CA ASP A 19 -36.55 25.36 26.75
C ASP A 19 -35.22 24.74 27.23
N GLU A 20 -35.01 24.65 28.54
CA GLU A 20 -33.81 24.05 29.13
C GLU A 20 -33.61 22.60 28.67
N VAL A 21 -34.68 21.80 28.73
CA VAL A 21 -34.69 20.40 28.30
C VAL A 21 -34.46 20.28 26.79
N TYR A 22 -35.10 21.15 26.01
CA TYR A 22 -34.91 21.18 24.56
C TYR A 22 -33.46 21.50 24.18
N ARG A 23 -32.84 22.50 24.83
CA ARG A 23 -31.45 22.90 24.59
C ARG A 23 -30.48 21.79 24.95
N ALA A 24 -30.66 21.15 26.11
CA ALA A 24 -29.84 20.02 26.52
C ALA A 24 -29.94 18.86 25.51
N TYR A 25 -31.16 18.48 25.11
CA TYR A 25 -31.39 17.45 24.10
C TYR A 25 -30.72 17.78 22.76
N LYS A 26 -30.87 19.02 22.27
CA LYS A 26 -30.24 19.42 21.01
C LYS A 26 -28.71 19.49 21.10
N LYS A 27 -28.15 19.86 22.25
CA LYS A 27 -26.71 19.87 22.48
C LYS A 27 -26.13 18.46 22.32
N GLU A 28 -26.74 17.47 22.98
CA GLU A 28 -26.31 16.06 22.88
C GLU A 28 -26.46 15.52 21.45
N LEU A 29 -27.60 15.79 20.79
CA LEU A 29 -27.83 15.36 19.41
C LEU A 29 -26.80 15.95 18.43
N ASN A 30 -26.46 17.22 18.61
CA ASN A 30 -25.44 17.89 17.81
C ASN A 30 -24.04 17.35 18.12
N HIS A 31 -23.76 17.02 19.38
CA HIS A 31 -22.49 16.43 19.79
C HIS A 31 -22.28 15.05 19.17
N GLU A 32 -23.28 14.15 19.24
CA GLU A 32 -23.23 12.86 18.54
C GLU A 32 -23.04 13.03 17.03
N ALA A 33 -23.78 13.94 16.41
CA ALA A 33 -23.66 14.20 14.98
C ALA A 33 -22.28 14.76 14.60
N HIS A 34 -21.65 15.51 15.50
CA HIS A 34 -20.28 16.01 15.33
C HIS A 34 -19.26 14.87 15.45
N LEU A 35 -19.37 14.02 16.48
CA LEU A 35 -18.51 12.84 16.65
C LEU A 35 -18.61 11.92 15.43
N LYS A 36 -19.81 11.61 14.93
CA LYS A 36 -20.00 10.82 13.71
C LYS A 36 -19.32 11.41 12.47
N ARG A 37 -19.26 12.74 12.35
CA ARG A 37 -18.51 13.40 11.25
C ARG A 37 -17.01 13.28 11.45
N LEU A 38 -16.54 13.38 12.69
CA LEU A 38 -15.13 13.24 13.04
C LEU A 38 -14.66 11.81 12.78
N ASP A 39 -15.44 10.80 13.22
CA ASP A 39 -15.16 9.38 12.98
C ASP A 39 -15.01 9.10 11.48
N ARG A 40 -15.94 9.60 10.64
CA ARG A 40 -15.81 9.51 9.17
C ARG A 40 -14.61 10.24 8.60
N LYS A 41 -14.31 11.44 9.11
CA LYS A 41 -13.15 12.23 8.63
C LYS A 41 -11.83 11.52 8.92
N HIS A 42 -11.76 10.81 10.04
CA HIS A 42 -10.56 10.14 10.52
C HIS A 42 -10.58 8.63 10.26
N ASN A 43 -11.54 8.12 9.48
CA ASN A 43 -11.70 6.70 9.17
C ASN A 43 -11.68 5.81 10.44
N VAL A 44 -12.31 6.28 11.51
CA VAL A 44 -12.46 5.53 12.77
C VAL A 44 -13.70 4.66 12.65
N PHE A 45 -13.49 3.35 12.64
CA PHE A 45 -14.56 2.36 12.55
C PHE A 45 -14.74 1.66 13.90
N HIS A 46 -15.98 1.58 14.39
CA HIS A 46 -16.29 0.80 15.59
C HIS A 46 -16.48 -0.67 15.24
N PHE A 47 -15.96 -1.57 16.07
CA PHE A 47 -15.95 -3.02 15.83
C PHE A 47 -17.34 -3.66 15.63
N GLY A 48 -18.43 -2.96 15.95
CA GLY A 48 -19.82 -3.40 15.82
C GLY A 48 -20.61 -2.76 14.67
N ASP A 49 -19.98 -1.92 13.83
CA ASP A 49 -20.67 -1.30 12.69
C ASP A 49 -20.81 -2.30 11.53
N PHE A 50 -21.93 -3.00 11.49
CA PHE A 50 -22.25 -4.04 10.49
C PHE A 50 -22.35 -3.56 9.02
N ASN A 51 -22.17 -2.26 8.76
CA ASN A 51 -22.28 -1.65 7.44
C ASN A 51 -20.93 -1.26 6.83
N THR A 52 -19.81 -1.53 7.49
CA THR A 52 -18.48 -1.17 6.96
C THR A 52 -18.05 -2.19 5.89
N SER A 53 -17.90 -1.74 4.65
CA SER A 53 -17.36 -2.54 3.54
C SER A 53 -15.83 -2.62 3.62
N ILE A 54 -15.23 -3.64 3.01
CA ILE A 54 -13.76 -3.73 2.81
C ILE A 54 -13.23 -2.49 2.08
N VAL A 55 -14.03 -1.90 1.19
CA VAL A 55 -13.69 -0.68 0.46
C VAL A 55 -13.55 0.52 1.40
N ASP A 56 -14.32 0.57 2.50
CA ASP A 56 -14.31 1.71 3.43
C ASP A 56 -13.06 1.70 4.34
N ILE A 57 -12.45 0.52 4.54
CA ILE A 57 -11.23 0.31 5.35
C ILE A 57 -9.97 0.14 4.51
N ALA A 58 -10.09 0.11 3.18
CA ALA A 58 -8.94 -0.02 2.30
C ALA A 58 -8.03 1.20 2.46
N ASP A 59 -6.73 0.95 2.56
CA ASP A 59 -5.73 2.02 2.60
C ASP A 59 -5.40 2.43 1.17
N ASP A 60 -6.04 3.50 0.70
CA ASP A 60 -5.82 4.07 -0.64
C ASP A 60 -4.38 4.59 -0.85
N THR A 61 -3.55 4.67 0.22
CA THR A 61 -2.13 5.00 0.08
C THR A 61 -1.28 3.84 -0.42
N VAL A 62 -1.82 2.61 -0.35
CA VAL A 62 -1.13 1.39 -0.73
C VAL A 62 -1.73 0.81 -2.01
N ASP A 63 -0.97 0.88 -3.09
CA ASP A 63 -1.32 0.25 -4.36
C ASP A 63 -1.01 -1.25 -4.31
N VAL A 64 -2.02 -2.04 -3.92
CA VAL A 64 -1.90 -3.50 -3.81
C VAL A 64 -1.61 -4.14 -5.17
N GLU A 65 -2.20 -3.64 -6.25
CA GLU A 65 -2.00 -4.17 -7.60
C GLU A 65 -0.53 -4.03 -8.00
N LYS A 66 0.05 -2.85 -7.78
CA LYS A 66 1.48 -2.60 -8.03
C LYS A 66 2.41 -3.46 -7.17
N ILE A 67 2.03 -3.75 -5.93
CA ILE A 67 2.80 -4.67 -5.06
C ILE A 67 2.80 -6.08 -5.66
N ILE A 68 1.63 -6.56 -6.10
CA ILE A 68 1.51 -7.87 -6.72
C ILE A 68 2.27 -7.93 -8.04
N GLU A 69 2.15 -6.91 -8.90
CA GLU A 69 2.90 -6.79 -10.15
C GLU A 69 4.41 -6.84 -9.89
N THR A 70 4.91 -6.05 -8.92
CA THR A 70 6.33 -6.03 -8.54
C THR A 70 6.80 -7.40 -8.05
N LYS A 71 5.97 -8.08 -7.24
CA LYS A 71 6.28 -9.43 -6.76
C LYS A 71 6.40 -10.43 -7.91
N MET A 72 5.47 -10.39 -8.87
CA MET A 72 5.51 -11.25 -10.05
C MET A 72 6.78 -10.99 -10.89
N LEU A 73 7.13 -9.72 -11.13
CA LEU A 73 8.36 -9.36 -11.84
C LEU A 73 9.63 -9.88 -11.14
N ILE A 74 9.67 -9.83 -9.81
CA ILE A 74 10.78 -10.38 -9.02
C ILE A 74 10.86 -11.91 -9.17
N GLU A 75 9.72 -12.61 -9.11
CA GLU A 75 9.66 -14.06 -9.29
C GLU A 75 10.15 -14.48 -10.69
N ASP A 76 9.74 -13.76 -11.74
CA ASP A 76 10.18 -14.02 -13.11
C ASP A 76 11.68 -13.72 -13.30
N LEU A 77 12.20 -12.66 -12.67
CA LEU A 77 13.63 -12.38 -12.64
C LEU A 77 14.42 -13.52 -11.99
N TYR A 78 13.98 -14.05 -10.85
CA TYR A 78 14.66 -15.18 -10.20
C TYR A 78 14.66 -16.43 -11.08
N ARG A 79 13.53 -16.74 -11.74
CA ARG A 79 13.46 -17.84 -12.72
C ARG A 79 14.43 -17.63 -13.89
N ALA A 80 14.56 -16.41 -14.38
CA ALA A 80 15.52 -16.08 -15.43
C ALA A 80 16.96 -16.28 -14.95
N LEU A 81 17.29 -15.84 -13.72
CA LEU A 81 18.60 -16.02 -13.10
C LEU A 81 18.96 -17.49 -12.86
N ASP A 82 17.97 -18.34 -12.59
CA ASP A 82 18.17 -19.79 -12.42
C ASP A 82 18.45 -20.52 -13.75
N SER A 83 18.21 -19.86 -14.90
CA SER A 83 18.60 -20.38 -16.22
C SER A 83 20.08 -20.15 -16.55
N LEU A 84 20.80 -19.37 -15.74
CA LEU A 84 22.22 -19.11 -15.89
C LEU A 84 23.04 -20.30 -15.35
N ASN A 85 24.21 -20.54 -15.95
CA ASN A 85 25.16 -21.46 -15.34
C ASN A 85 25.89 -20.80 -14.15
N ASP A 86 26.62 -21.59 -13.38
CA ASP A 86 27.30 -21.12 -12.16
C ASP A 86 28.27 -19.95 -12.42
N GLU A 87 29.00 -19.95 -13.53
CA GLU A 87 29.93 -18.88 -13.87
C GLU A 87 29.20 -17.58 -14.26
N GLU A 88 28.15 -17.71 -15.07
CA GLU A 88 27.28 -16.60 -15.48
C GLU A 88 26.60 -15.98 -14.25
N ARG A 89 26.06 -16.82 -13.37
CA ARG A 89 25.40 -16.42 -12.12
C ARG A 89 26.37 -15.68 -11.20
N LYS A 90 27.56 -16.24 -10.98
CA LYS A 90 28.61 -15.62 -10.16
C LYS A 90 29.06 -14.27 -10.70
N LEU A 91 29.11 -14.10 -12.02
CA LEU A 91 29.44 -12.81 -12.62
C LEU A 91 28.33 -11.77 -12.37
N ILE A 92 27.07 -12.15 -12.51
CA ILE A 92 25.93 -11.25 -12.23
C ILE A 92 25.90 -10.87 -10.74
N GLU A 93 26.09 -11.83 -9.85
CA GLU A 93 26.16 -11.59 -8.40
C GLU A 93 27.28 -10.62 -8.05
N ALA A 94 28.48 -10.85 -8.57
CA ALA A 94 29.61 -9.96 -8.36
C ALA A 94 29.33 -8.50 -8.81
N LEU A 95 28.69 -8.32 -9.96
CA LEU A 95 28.50 -7.00 -10.56
C LEU A 95 27.29 -6.23 -10.00
N TYR A 96 26.22 -6.91 -9.60
CA TYR A 96 24.93 -6.29 -9.28
C TYR A 96 24.47 -6.49 -7.83
N PHE A 97 25.07 -7.43 -7.10
CA PHE A 97 24.74 -7.69 -5.69
C PHE A 97 25.91 -7.37 -4.75
N ASP A 98 27.14 -7.62 -5.20
CA ASP A 98 28.36 -7.29 -4.43
C ASP A 98 28.98 -5.93 -4.79
N ASP A 99 28.35 -5.17 -5.70
CA ASP A 99 28.83 -3.86 -6.20
C ASP A 99 30.28 -3.84 -6.75
N LYS A 100 30.78 -4.98 -7.24
CA LYS A 100 32.13 -5.03 -7.82
C LYS A 100 32.14 -4.39 -9.20
N THR A 101 33.20 -3.64 -9.46
CA THR A 101 33.47 -3.09 -10.78
C THR A 101 33.96 -4.16 -11.76
N LEU A 102 33.80 -3.89 -13.07
CA LEU A 102 34.38 -4.75 -14.12
C LEU A 102 35.91 -4.93 -13.95
N ALA A 103 36.60 -3.92 -13.42
CA ALA A 103 38.04 -3.96 -13.19
C ALA A 103 38.42 -4.91 -12.05
N GLU A 104 37.67 -4.90 -10.95
CA GLU A 104 37.90 -5.80 -9.81
C GLU A 104 37.64 -7.25 -10.18
N VAL A 105 36.53 -7.52 -10.87
CA VAL A 105 36.22 -8.87 -11.37
C VAL A 105 37.29 -9.36 -12.35
N ALA A 106 37.75 -8.49 -13.25
CA ALA A 106 38.81 -8.84 -14.19
C ALA A 106 40.14 -9.14 -13.49
N LYS A 107 40.51 -8.36 -12.47
CA LYS A 107 41.71 -8.58 -11.65
C LYS A 107 41.65 -9.91 -10.89
N GLN A 108 40.48 -10.29 -10.37
CA GLN A 108 40.28 -11.58 -9.70
C GLN A 108 40.42 -12.77 -10.64
N GLY A 109 39.98 -12.63 -11.89
CA GLY A 109 40.04 -13.68 -12.91
C GLY A 109 41.27 -13.63 -13.82
N ASP A 110 42.31 -12.87 -13.46
CA ASP A 110 43.52 -12.61 -14.27
C ASP A 110 43.19 -12.34 -15.75
N THR A 111 42.28 -11.40 -15.98
CA THR A 111 41.78 -11.10 -17.31
C THR A 111 41.58 -9.60 -17.54
N ASN A 112 41.14 -9.25 -18.76
CA ASN A 112 40.90 -7.87 -19.15
C ASN A 112 39.43 -7.48 -18.88
N PRO A 113 39.16 -6.28 -18.32
CA PRO A 113 37.79 -5.76 -18.12
C PRO A 113 36.90 -5.83 -19.37
N MET A 114 37.48 -5.68 -20.57
CA MET A 114 36.76 -5.78 -21.83
C MET A 114 36.20 -7.19 -22.08
N LYS A 115 36.88 -8.24 -21.63
CA LYS A 115 36.39 -9.62 -21.72
C LYS A 115 35.17 -9.81 -20.80
N ILE A 116 35.28 -9.32 -19.56
CA ILE A 116 34.18 -9.36 -18.58
C ILE A 116 32.95 -8.59 -19.09
N SER A 117 33.16 -7.40 -19.66
CA SER A 117 32.07 -6.59 -20.25
C SER A 117 31.33 -7.34 -21.36
N ARG A 118 32.06 -8.01 -22.27
CA ARG A 118 31.45 -8.83 -23.33
C ARG A 118 30.66 -10.01 -22.78
N LEU A 119 31.18 -10.68 -21.74
CA LEU A 119 30.50 -11.79 -21.09
C LEU A 119 29.21 -11.32 -20.40
N ARG A 120 29.29 -10.25 -19.60
CA ARG A 120 28.11 -9.60 -18.98
C ARG A 120 27.05 -9.28 -20.02
N ASN A 121 27.41 -8.66 -21.14
CA ASN A 121 26.44 -8.30 -22.17
C ASN A 121 25.75 -9.54 -22.77
N LYS A 122 26.47 -10.65 -22.98
CA LYS A 122 25.85 -11.91 -23.45
C LYS A 122 24.86 -12.47 -22.43
N ILE A 123 25.19 -12.41 -21.14
CA ILE A 123 24.30 -12.86 -20.06
C ILE A 123 23.04 -12.00 -20.01
N LEU A 124 23.19 -10.66 -20.08
CA LEU A 124 22.05 -9.74 -20.09
C LEU A 124 21.14 -9.98 -21.30
N GLU A 125 21.69 -10.26 -22.48
CA GLU A 125 20.90 -10.64 -23.66
C GLU A 125 20.15 -11.96 -23.46
N LYS A 126 20.75 -12.94 -22.76
CA LYS A 126 20.09 -14.20 -22.41
C LYS A 126 18.93 -13.99 -21.44
N LEU A 127 19.14 -13.20 -20.37
CA LEU A 127 18.11 -12.84 -19.41
C LEU A 127 16.97 -12.06 -20.06
N ARG A 128 17.30 -11.09 -20.92
CA ARG A 128 16.30 -10.31 -21.68
C ARG A 128 15.40 -11.22 -22.52
N LYS A 129 15.96 -12.18 -23.25
CA LYS A 129 15.15 -13.15 -24.03
C LYS A 129 14.26 -14.04 -23.18
N PHE A 130 14.59 -14.23 -21.91
CA PHE A 130 13.77 -14.99 -20.98
C PHE A 130 12.60 -14.16 -20.45
N LEU A 131 12.81 -12.86 -20.23
CA LEU A 131 11.82 -11.92 -19.68
C LEU A 131 10.92 -11.28 -20.76
N ASP A 132 11.40 -11.16 -22.00
CA ASP A 132 10.62 -10.67 -23.15
C ASP A 132 9.68 -11.76 -23.74
N LYS A 133 9.59 -12.94 -23.10
CA LYS A 133 8.71 -14.06 -23.47
C LYS A 133 7.36 -13.96 -22.76
#